data_AF-A0A1X0A8B2-F1
#
_entry.id   AF-A0A1X0A8B2-F1
#
_cell.length_a   1.000
_cell.length_b   1.000
_cell.length_c   1.000
_cell.angle_alpha   90.00
_cell.angle_beta   90.00
_cell.angle_gamma   90.00
#
_symmetry.space_group_name_H-M   'P 1'
#
loop_
_entity.id
_entity.type
_entity.pdbx_description
1 polymer ?
#
loop_
_entity_poly.entity_id
_entity_poly.type
_entity_poly.pdbx_seq_one_letter_code
_entity_poly.pdbx_strand_id
1 'polypeptide(L)'
;MVYPTVHVVFRKICTATRIGADADPPPRIHDLRHTFAVRTLLNWYRTGADVEAKLPTLSTYLGHRDPRSTYWYLSATPELLMLAARRLELAKTAVPR
;
A
#
# COMPACT_ATOMS: atom_id res chain seq x y z
N MET A 1 9.12 15.96 -8.86
CA MET A 1 8.82 16.15 -10.29
C MET A 1 7.31 16.11 -10.45
N VAL A 2 6.64 17.27 -10.46
CA VAL A 2 5.18 17.37 -10.56
C VAL A 2 4.84 17.46 -12.04
N TYR A 3 4.08 16.50 -12.58
CA TYR A 3 3.60 16.52 -13.96
C TYR A 3 2.20 17.14 -13.99
N PRO A 4 2.04 18.46 -14.14
CA PRO A 4 0.74 19.13 -14.01
C PRO A 4 -0.30 18.59 -15.00
N THR A 5 0.11 18.21 -16.20
CA THR A 5 -0.77 17.62 -17.22
C THR A 5 -1.43 16.33 -16.74
N VAL A 6 -0.66 15.45 -16.10
CA VAL A 6 -1.15 14.15 -15.63
C VAL A 6 -2.19 14.31 -14.52
N HIS A 7 -1.97 15.24 -13.58
CA HIS A 7 -2.94 15.54 -12.52
C HIS A 7 -4.24 16.13 -13.07
N VAL A 8 -4.14 17.04 -14.05
CA VAL A 8 -5.31 17.65 -14.70
C VAL A 8 -6.14 16.60 -15.45
N VAL A 9 -5.48 15.75 -16.25
CA VAL A 9 -6.17 14.69 -17.00
C VAL A 9 -6.81 13.69 -16.04
N PHE A 10 -6.09 13.26 -14.99
CA PHE A 10 -6.63 12.35 -13.98
C PHE A 10 -7.89 12.93 -13.32
N ARG A 11 -7.87 14.20 -12.91
CA ARG A 11 -9.05 14.86 -12.33
C ARG A 11 -10.21 14.90 -13.33
N LYS A 12 -9.96 15.22 -14.60
CA LYS A 12 -11.01 15.21 -15.65
C LYS A 12 -11.65 13.83 -15.80
N ILE A 13 -10.85 12.77 -15.77
CA ILE A 13 -11.35 11.38 -15.81
C ILE A 13 -12.19 11.06 -14.58
N CYS A 14 -11.74 11.40 -13.37
CA CYS A 14 -12.52 11.20 -12.14
C CYS A 14 -13.86 11.94 -12.20
N THR A 15 -13.88 13.19 -12.67
CA THR A 15 -15.12 13.96 -12.83
C THR A 15 -16.05 13.33 -13.88
N ALA A 16 -15.53 12.96 -15.05
CA ALA A 16 -16.32 12.37 -16.12
C ALA A 16 -16.94 11.00 -15.74
N THR A 17 -16.24 10.22 -14.93
CA THR A 17 -16.68 8.89 -14.46
C THR A 17 -17.41 8.93 -13.11
N ARG A 18 -17.45 10.10 -12.45
CA ARG A 18 -17.93 10.30 -11.07
C ARG A 18 -17.21 9.46 -10.01
N ILE A 19 -16.03 8.93 -10.32
CA ILE A 19 -15.22 8.18 -9.34
C ILE A 19 -14.74 9.15 -8.26
N GLY A 20 -15.12 8.86 -7.01
CA GLY A 20 -14.79 9.69 -5.85
C GLY A 20 -15.52 11.03 -5.81
N ALA A 21 -16.71 11.12 -6.41
CA ALA A 21 -17.53 12.33 -6.40
C ALA A 21 -17.86 12.83 -4.98
N ASP A 22 -18.05 11.90 -4.04
CA ASP A 22 -18.36 12.18 -2.63
C ASP A 22 -17.14 11.98 -1.70
N ALA A 23 -15.95 11.77 -2.26
CA ALA A 23 -14.74 11.56 -1.47
C ALA A 23 -14.14 12.90 -1.03
N ASP A 24 -13.89 13.03 0.28
CA ASP A 24 -13.12 14.14 0.85
C ASP A 24 -11.91 13.59 1.62
N PRO A 25 -10.66 13.86 1.16
CA PRO A 25 -10.30 14.61 -0.04
C PRO A 25 -10.57 13.83 -1.35
N PRO A 26 -10.69 14.53 -2.50
CA PRO A 26 -10.92 13.89 -3.79
C PRO A 26 -9.74 13.00 -4.21
N PRO A 27 -9.97 11.96 -5.03
CA PRO A 27 -8.91 11.05 -5.46
C PRO A 27 -7.77 11.77 -6.16
N ARG A 28 -6.55 11.38 -5.84
CA ARG A 28 -5.30 11.84 -6.45
C ARG A 28 -4.66 10.68 -7.19
N ILE A 29 -3.88 11.01 -8.21
CA ILE A 29 -3.16 9.96 -8.97
C ILE A 29 -2.20 9.14 -8.09
N HIS A 30 -1.64 9.74 -7.04
CA HIS A 30 -0.80 9.03 -6.07
C HIS A 30 -1.57 7.98 -5.25
N ASP A 31 -2.89 8.11 -5.13
CA ASP A 31 -3.71 7.15 -4.40
C ASP A 31 -3.81 5.81 -5.16
N LEU A 32 -3.59 5.79 -6.48
CA LEU A 32 -3.45 4.54 -7.25
C LEU A 32 -2.22 3.75 -6.80
N ARG A 33 -1.07 4.43 -6.66
CA ARG A 33 0.17 3.83 -6.17
C ARG A 33 0.00 3.30 -4.75
N HIS A 34 -0.65 4.09 -3.89
CA HIS A 34 -0.95 3.68 -2.53
C HIS A 34 -1.85 2.44 -2.51
N THR A 35 -2.95 2.46 -3.27
CA THR A 35 -3.89 1.33 -3.38
C THR A 35 -3.20 0.07 -3.88
N PHE A 36 -2.33 0.18 -4.89
CA PHE A 36 -1.55 -0.96 -5.40
C PHE A 36 -0.66 -1.58 -4.32
N ALA A 37 0.09 -0.77 -3.57
CA ALA A 37 0.96 -1.25 -2.50
C ALA A 37 0.17 -1.95 -1.39
N VAL A 38 -0.92 -1.31 -0.92
CA VAL A 38 -1.81 -1.86 0.12
C VAL A 38 -2.43 -3.19 -0.31
N ARG A 39 -3.00 -3.26 -1.53
CA ARG A 39 -3.63 -4.50 -2.04
C ARG A 39 -2.61 -5.63 -2.19
N THR A 40 -1.40 -5.32 -2.62
CA THR A 40 -0.31 -6.30 -2.75
C THR A 40 0.07 -6.88 -1.39
N LEU A 41 0.27 -6.02 -0.38
CA LEU A 41 0.59 -6.44 0.98
C LEU A 41 -0.56 -7.25 1.59
N LEU A 42 -1.81 -6.78 1.49
CA LEU A 42 -2.99 -7.50 1.98
C LEU A 42 -3.08 -8.90 1.37
N ASN A 43 -2.87 -9.01 0.06
CA ASN A 43 -2.89 -10.30 -0.61
C ASN A 43 -1.79 -11.23 -0.07
N TRP A 44 -0.55 -10.74 0.08
CA TRP A 44 0.54 -11.54 0.62
C TRP A 44 0.28 -12.01 2.05
N TYR A 45 -0.28 -11.15 2.92
CA TYR A 45 -0.67 -11.55 4.26
C TYR A 45 -1.78 -12.62 4.24
N ARG A 46 -2.81 -12.44 3.40
CA ARG A 46 -3.94 -13.38 3.30
C ARG A 46 -3.54 -14.74 2.74
N THR A 47 -2.58 -14.78 1.82
CA THR A 47 -2.09 -16.04 1.23
C THR A 47 -0.94 -16.67 2.02
N GLY A 48 -0.56 -16.11 3.18
CA GLY A 48 0.55 -16.62 3.99
C GLY A 48 1.93 -16.52 3.33
N ALA A 49 2.10 -15.61 2.36
CA ALA A 49 3.40 -15.41 1.71
C ALA A 49 4.43 -14.84 2.69
N ASP A 50 5.71 -15.05 2.40
CA ASP A 50 6.78 -14.39 3.14
C ASP A 50 6.87 -12.90 2.74
N VAL A 51 6.19 -12.05 3.52
CA VAL A 51 6.12 -10.60 3.27
C VAL A 51 7.50 -9.97 3.42
N GLU A 52 8.32 -10.41 4.36
CA GLU A 52 9.64 -9.82 4.61
C GLU A 52 10.58 -10.07 3.43
N ALA A 53 10.60 -11.30 2.91
CA ALA A 53 11.38 -11.64 1.72
C ALA A 53 10.90 -10.91 0.45
N LYS A 54 9.59 -10.61 0.35
CA LYS A 54 8.99 -9.97 -0.84
C LYS A 54 8.98 -8.44 -0.80
N LEU A 55 9.10 -7.83 0.37
CA LEU A 55 9.09 -6.38 0.56
C LEU A 55 10.15 -5.64 -0.29
N PRO A 56 11.40 -6.12 -0.43
CA PRO A 56 12.38 -5.50 -1.32
C PRO A 56 11.93 -5.42 -2.77
N THR A 57 11.26 -6.47 -3.29
CA THR A 57 10.72 -6.48 -4.66
C THR A 57 9.64 -5.40 -4.85
N LEU A 58 8.72 -5.28 -3.89
CA LEU A 58 7.71 -4.22 -3.92
C LEU A 58 8.34 -2.83 -3.82
N SER A 59 9.35 -2.68 -2.97
CA SER A 59 10.12 -1.44 -2.82
C SER A 59 10.74 -1.00 -4.15
N THR A 60 11.40 -1.92 -4.85
CA THR A 60 12.00 -1.68 -6.16
C THR A 60 10.94 -1.34 -7.22
N TYR A 61 9.82 -2.08 -7.25
CA TYR A 61 8.71 -1.79 -8.18
C TYR A 61 8.14 -0.37 -7.98
N LEU A 62 8.02 0.03 -6.72
CA LEU A 62 7.61 1.36 -6.35
C LEU A 62 8.73 2.39 -6.63
N GLY A 63 9.97 2.00 -6.87
CA GLY A 63 11.09 2.93 -7.01
C GLY A 63 11.42 3.65 -5.70
N HIS A 64 11.16 2.99 -4.56
CA HIS A 64 11.62 3.46 -3.26
C HIS A 64 13.11 3.19 -3.12
N ARG A 65 13.87 4.24 -2.81
CA ARG A 65 15.31 4.15 -2.52
C ARG A 65 15.59 3.52 -1.16
N ASP A 66 14.61 3.57 -0.26
CA ASP A 66 14.70 3.06 1.11
C ASP A 66 13.52 2.10 1.39
N PRO A 67 13.77 0.84 1.79
CA PRO A 67 12.73 -0.11 2.17
C PRO A 67 11.79 0.40 3.27
N ARG A 68 12.24 1.31 4.15
CA ARG A 68 11.42 1.94 5.20
C ARG A 68 10.21 2.68 4.62
N SER A 69 10.33 3.25 3.43
CA SER A 69 9.20 3.89 2.72
C SER A 69 8.13 2.89 2.31
N THR A 70 8.48 1.61 2.17
CA THR A 70 7.53 0.53 1.88
C THR A 70 6.91 -0.04 3.16
N TYR A 71 7.68 -0.11 4.26
CA TYR A 71 7.15 -0.46 5.58
C TYR A 71 6.02 0.48 6.06
N TRP A 72 6.06 1.75 5.66
CA TRP A 72 5.00 2.72 5.96
C TRP A 72 3.59 2.25 5.55
N TYR A 73 3.47 1.42 4.49
CA TYR A 73 2.17 0.89 4.07
C TYR A 73 1.57 -0.10 5.07
N LEU A 74 2.37 -0.77 5.90
CA LEU A 74 1.85 -1.66 6.96
C LEU A 74 1.07 -0.88 8.02
N SER A 75 1.52 0.33 8.35
CA SER A 75 0.85 1.25 9.28
C SER A 75 -0.28 2.06 8.64
N ALA A 76 -0.43 2.02 7.31
CA ALA A 76 -1.33 2.90 6.61
C ALA A 76 -2.80 2.45 6.62
N THR A 77 -3.07 1.19 6.98
CA THR A 77 -4.44 0.70 7.14
C THR A 77 -4.56 -0.11 8.44
N PRO A 78 -5.62 0.08 9.24
CA PRO A 78 -5.84 -0.70 10.46
C PRO A 78 -5.86 -2.22 10.22
N GLU A 79 -6.38 -2.65 9.07
CA GLU A 79 -6.40 -4.06 8.68
C GLU A 79 -4.99 -4.62 8.47
N LEU A 80 -4.11 -3.92 7.73
CA LEU A 80 -2.72 -4.34 7.56
C LEU A 80 -1.97 -4.38 8.89
N LEU A 81 -2.18 -3.38 9.76
CA LEU A 81 -1.55 -3.33 11.06
C LEU A 81 -1.97 -4.52 11.93
N MET A 82 -3.26 -4.87 11.92
CA MET A 82 -3.79 -6.03 12.64
C MET A 82 -3.22 -7.35 12.10
N LEU A 83 -3.12 -7.51 10.78
CA LEU A 83 -2.53 -8.71 10.16
C LEU A 83 -1.04 -8.85 10.48
N ALA A 84 -0.30 -7.75 10.45
CA ALA A 84 1.12 -7.71 10.83
C ALA A 84 1.32 -8.06 12.31
N ALA A 85 0.51 -7.48 13.20
CA ALA A 85 0.54 -7.77 14.64
C ALA A 85 0.25 -9.26 14.94
N ARG A 86 -0.78 -9.83 14.28
CA ARG A 86 -1.10 -11.26 14.43
C ARG A 86 0.06 -12.16 14.02
N ARG A 87 0.74 -11.85 12.90
CA ARG A 87 1.91 -12.62 12.46
C ARG A 87 3.06 -12.53 13.46
N LEU A 88 3.30 -11.35 14.04
CA LEU A 88 4.32 -11.16 15.07
C LEU A 88 4.05 -12.03 16.31
N GLU A 89 2.81 -12.07 16.80
CA GLU A 89 2.44 -12.92 17.95
C GLU A 89 2.59 -14.43 17.64
N LEU A 90 2.27 -14.86 16.42
CA LEU A 90 2.53 -16.23 15.97
C LEU A 90 4.02 -16.56 15.89
N ALA A 91 4.85 -15.62 15.41
CA ALA A 91 6.30 -15.81 15.36
C ALA A 91 6.92 -15.92 16.76
N LYS A 92 6.43 -15.13 17.72
CA LYS A 92 6.86 -15.18 19.13
C LYS A 92 6.50 -16.50 19.82
N THR A 93 5.39 -17.13 19.44
CA THR A 93 4.94 -18.41 20.02
C THR A 93 5.62 -19.63 19.36
N ALA A 94 6.10 -19.50 18.13
CA ALA A 94 6.79 -20.57 17.39
C ALA A 94 8.29 -20.75 17.75
N VAL A 95 8.90 -19.77 18.43
CA VAL A 95 10.27 -19.88 18.95
C VAL A 95 10.18 -20.24 20.44
N PRO A 96 10.45 -21.49 20.87
CA PRO A 96 10.55 -21.80 22.28
C PRO A 96 11.80 -21.10 22.84
N ARG A 97 11.62 -20.46 23.99
CA ARG A 97 12.69 -19.85 24.77
C ARG A 97 13.68 -20.90 25.28
#